data_AF-A0A8K0PLI0-F1
#
_entry.id   AF-A0A8K0PLI0-F1
#
_cell.length_a   1.000
_cell.length_b   1.000
_cell.length_c   1.000
_cell.angle_alpha   90.00
_cell.angle_beta   90.00
_cell.angle_gamma   90.00
#
_symmetry.space_group_name_H-M   'P 1'
#
loop_
_entity.id
_entity.type
_entity.pdbx_description
1 polymer ?
#
loop_
_entity_poly.entity_id
_entity_poly.type
_entity_poly.pdbx_seq_one_letter_code
_entity_poly.pdbx_strand_id
1 'polypeptide(L)'
;MQLPQIVARAAALLGLASRQLDPDSSVYQDAETGLTFASYTSDRGVTFRVAIPDTIPDDKVFDTVLQIVAPTDIGWVGWAWGGQMTYDPLAVAWADSANVVLSSRIAFGYFSPADNPDAVHTVVTTGTHANETHWQVTAKCTGCSRWGDESSGYTELDPSAQTTFAFAYSDTPVDTPSDPESTFAIHDSLGHPVYDLSVGKNADFATIVEGL
;
A
#
# COMPACT_ATOMS: atom_id res chain seq x y z
N MET A 1 -48.70 -26.60 -50.55
CA MET A 1 -47.23 -26.42 -50.68
C MET A 1 -46.81 -25.29 -49.76
N GLN A 2 -45.78 -25.57 -48.96
CA GLN A 2 -45.38 -24.86 -47.74
C GLN A 2 -44.78 -23.46 -47.99
N LEU A 3 -44.96 -22.60 -46.98
CA LEU A 3 -44.29 -21.32 -46.73
C LEU A 3 -42.75 -21.46 -46.63
N PRO A 4 -42.01 -20.34 -46.70
CA PRO A 4 -41.39 -19.94 -45.43
C PRO A 4 -41.49 -18.44 -45.14
N GLN A 5 -41.80 -18.16 -43.87
CA GLN A 5 -41.64 -16.88 -43.20
C GLN A 5 -40.15 -16.60 -42.97
N ILE A 6 -39.70 -15.41 -43.35
CA ILE A 6 -38.38 -14.90 -43.02
C ILE A 6 -38.46 -14.31 -41.60
N VAL A 7 -37.87 -15.02 -40.64
CA VAL A 7 -37.69 -14.53 -39.27
C VAL A 7 -36.39 -13.72 -39.22
N ALA A 8 -36.50 -12.40 -39.08
CA ALA A 8 -35.34 -11.55 -38.79
C ALA A 8 -34.95 -11.74 -37.31
N ARG A 9 -33.77 -12.30 -37.05
CA ARG A 9 -33.18 -12.37 -35.71
C ARG A 9 -32.41 -11.08 -35.44
N ALA A 10 -32.92 -10.24 -34.55
CA ALA A 10 -32.15 -9.18 -33.93
C ALA A 10 -31.26 -9.81 -32.85
N ALA A 11 -29.95 -9.82 -33.06
CA ALA A 11 -28.98 -10.18 -32.03
C ALA A 11 -28.70 -8.95 -31.16
N ALA A 12 -29.21 -8.94 -29.93
CA ALA A 12 -28.82 -7.96 -28.94
C ALA A 12 -27.43 -8.34 -28.40
N LEU A 13 -26.41 -7.57 -28.78
CA LEU A 13 -25.09 -7.60 -28.13
C LEU A 13 -25.25 -6.93 -26.76
N LEU A 14 -25.47 -7.73 -25.72
CA LEU A 14 -25.26 -7.30 -24.33
C LEU A 14 -23.76 -7.06 -24.16
N GLY A 15 -23.35 -5.80 -24.24
CA GLY A 15 -22.01 -5.39 -23.82
C GLY A 15 -21.85 -5.69 -22.34
N LEU A 16 -20.98 -6.63 -22.00
CA LEU A 16 -20.45 -6.80 -20.65
C LEU A 16 -19.53 -5.61 -20.38
N ALA A 17 -20.11 -4.48 -19.96
CA ALA A 17 -19.31 -3.44 -19.32
C ALA A 17 -18.79 -4.03 -18.01
N SER A 18 -17.49 -4.26 -17.93
CA SER A 18 -16.80 -4.56 -16.67
C SER A 18 -17.20 -3.48 -15.67
N ARG A 19 -17.92 -3.84 -14.61
CA ARG A 19 -18.20 -2.91 -13.51
C ARG A 19 -16.90 -2.70 -12.76
N GLN A 20 -16.21 -1.59 -13.06
CA GLN A 20 -15.18 -1.08 -12.19
C GLN A 20 -15.89 -0.68 -10.88
N LEU A 21 -15.60 -1.39 -9.79
CA LEU A 21 -16.09 -1.02 -8.46
C LEU A 21 -15.46 0.33 -8.11
N ASP A 22 -16.17 1.18 -7.37
CA ASP A 22 -15.57 2.42 -6.89
C ASP A 22 -14.41 2.06 -5.92
N PRO A 23 -13.21 2.61 -6.11
CA PRO A 23 -12.10 2.36 -5.17
C PRO A 23 -12.42 2.98 -3.81
N ASP A 24 -11.89 2.38 -2.74
CA ASP A 24 -11.96 2.94 -1.39
C ASP A 24 -11.00 4.12 -1.22
N SER A 25 -9.94 4.18 -2.05
CA SER A 25 -8.97 5.27 -2.05
C SER A 25 -9.48 6.52 -2.77
N SER A 26 -9.02 7.69 -2.32
CA SER A 26 -9.23 8.98 -2.98
C SER A 26 -7.91 9.74 -3.17
N VAL A 27 -7.89 10.71 -4.08
CA VAL A 27 -6.70 11.55 -4.29
C VAL A 27 -6.40 12.43 -3.08
N TYR A 28 -5.13 12.53 -2.70
CA TYR A 28 -4.65 13.44 -1.66
C TYR A 28 -3.39 14.16 -2.14
N GLN A 29 -3.40 15.49 -2.11
CA GLN A 29 -2.23 16.30 -2.45
C GLN A 29 -1.55 16.73 -1.15
N ASP A 30 -0.35 16.21 -0.92
CA ASP A 30 0.41 16.49 0.28
C ASP A 30 1.28 17.73 0.09
N ALA A 31 0.98 18.80 0.83
CA ALA A 31 1.69 20.07 0.71
C ALA A 31 3.11 20.02 1.30
N GLU A 32 3.39 19.08 2.21
CA GLU A 32 4.69 18.96 2.87
C GLU A 32 5.72 18.30 1.96
N THR A 33 5.37 17.16 1.35
CA THR A 33 6.24 16.42 0.43
C THR A 33 6.10 16.86 -1.03
N GLY A 34 5.02 17.55 -1.39
CA GLY A 34 4.69 17.88 -2.78
C GLY A 34 4.19 16.68 -3.60
N LEU A 35 4.04 15.51 -2.99
CA LEU A 35 3.53 14.30 -3.64
C LEU A 35 2.00 14.30 -3.67
N THR A 36 1.46 13.72 -4.74
CA THR A 36 0.06 13.30 -4.83
C THR A 36 -0.03 11.81 -4.51
N PHE A 37 -0.95 11.44 -3.62
CA PHE A 37 -1.17 10.09 -3.12
C PHE A 37 -2.56 9.57 -3.47
N ALA A 38 -2.67 8.26 -3.67
CA ALA A 38 -3.92 7.54 -3.42
C ALA A 38 -4.03 7.29 -1.91
N SER A 39 -5.12 7.72 -1.29
CA SER A 39 -5.29 7.81 0.17
C SER A 39 -6.54 7.08 0.63
N TYR A 40 -6.41 6.29 1.69
CA TYR A 40 -7.51 5.64 2.39
C TYR A 40 -7.35 5.81 3.90
N THR A 41 -8.45 6.03 4.61
CA THR A 41 -8.48 6.10 6.08
C THR A 41 -9.37 5.00 6.63
N SER A 42 -8.82 4.18 7.53
CA SER A 42 -9.54 3.10 8.19
C SER A 42 -10.53 3.63 9.23
N ASP A 43 -11.46 2.77 9.65
CA ASP A 43 -12.42 3.09 10.72
C ASP A 43 -11.75 3.45 12.06
N ARG A 44 -10.50 3.02 12.28
CA ARG A 44 -9.69 3.34 13.47
C ARG A 44 -8.98 4.71 13.35
N GLY A 45 -9.13 5.39 12.22
CA GLY A 45 -8.49 6.68 11.95
C GLY A 45 -7.06 6.59 11.43
N VAL A 46 -6.60 5.39 11.04
CA VAL A 46 -5.27 5.23 10.41
C VAL A 46 -5.39 5.53 8.93
N THR A 47 -4.61 6.50 8.44
CA THR A 47 -4.56 6.86 7.04
C THR A 47 -3.33 6.22 6.38
N PHE A 48 -3.56 5.57 5.25
CA PHE A 48 -2.54 4.96 4.41
C PHE A 48 -2.56 5.66 3.06
N ARG A 49 -1.38 6.02 2.57
CA ARG A 49 -1.19 6.81 1.35
C ARG A 49 -0.09 6.18 0.51
N VAL A 50 -0.38 5.98 -0.76
CA VAL A 50 0.56 5.40 -1.73
C VAL A 50 0.76 6.38 -2.88
N ALA A 51 2.02 6.72 -3.15
CA ALA A 51 2.43 7.49 -4.31
C ALA A 51 3.37 6.65 -5.18
N ILE A 52 3.21 6.79 -6.50
CA ILE A 52 3.98 6.06 -7.51
C ILE A 52 4.47 7.02 -8.61
N PRO A 53 5.50 6.64 -9.39
CA PRO A 53 5.88 7.39 -10.57
C PRO A 53 4.77 7.36 -11.63
N ASP A 54 4.63 8.45 -12.38
CA ASP A 54 3.69 8.53 -13.50
C ASP A 54 4.09 7.60 -14.67
N THR A 55 5.41 7.55 -14.94
CA THR A 55 5.99 6.65 -15.94
C THR A 55 6.46 5.36 -15.26
N ILE A 56 5.83 4.24 -15.63
CA ILE A 56 6.18 2.91 -15.11
C ILE A 56 7.11 2.22 -16.09
N PRO A 57 8.30 1.74 -15.66
CA PRO A 57 9.19 0.95 -16.49
C PRO A 57 8.54 -0.34 -17.01
N ASP A 58 9.01 -0.83 -18.16
CA ASP A 58 8.47 -2.05 -18.79
C ASP A 58 8.63 -3.29 -17.92
N ASP A 59 9.68 -3.36 -17.11
CA ASP A 59 9.96 -4.47 -16.18
C ASP A 59 9.17 -4.40 -14.86
N LYS A 60 8.32 -3.36 -14.71
CA LYS A 60 7.46 -3.07 -13.54
C LYS A 60 8.22 -2.90 -12.23
N VAL A 61 9.53 -2.66 -12.30
CA VAL A 61 10.35 -2.36 -11.12
C VAL A 61 10.46 -0.86 -10.96
N PHE A 62 9.90 -0.33 -9.88
CA PHE A 62 9.93 1.10 -9.56
C PHE A 62 9.86 1.34 -8.05
N ASP A 63 10.37 2.48 -7.62
CA ASP A 63 10.22 2.94 -6.25
C ASP A 63 8.79 3.41 -6.00
N THR A 64 8.29 3.15 -4.80
CA THR A 64 7.00 3.65 -4.31
C THR A 64 7.21 4.52 -3.09
N VAL A 65 6.23 5.33 -2.69
CA VAL A 65 6.21 6.00 -1.39
C VAL A 65 4.99 5.55 -0.62
N LEU A 66 5.21 5.11 0.62
CA LEU A 66 4.18 4.83 1.61
C LEU A 66 4.20 5.96 2.65
N GLN A 67 3.03 6.53 2.91
CA GLN A 67 2.82 7.41 4.05
C GLN A 67 1.73 6.84 4.95
N ILE A 68 2.03 6.74 6.24
CA ILE A 68 1.10 6.28 7.27
C ILE A 68 0.90 7.42 8.26
N VAL A 69 -0.35 7.76 8.55
CA VAL A 69 -0.75 8.66 9.65
C VAL A 69 -1.59 7.86 10.62
N ALA A 70 -1.19 7.78 11.88
CA ALA A 70 -1.94 7.01 12.87
C ALA A 70 -2.05 7.74 14.21
N PRO A 71 -3.16 7.54 14.94
CA PRO A 71 -3.27 7.94 16.33
C PRO A 71 -2.14 7.39 17.21
N THR A 72 -1.70 8.16 18.20
CA THR A 72 -0.63 7.78 19.16
C THR A 72 -1.04 6.67 20.13
N ASP A 73 -2.33 6.36 20.24
CA ASP A 73 -2.85 5.29 21.10
C ASP A 73 -2.80 3.90 20.43
N ILE A 74 -2.42 3.83 19.15
CA ILE A 74 -2.17 2.58 18.44
C ILE A 74 -0.72 2.15 18.65
N GLY A 75 -0.54 0.92 19.14
CA GLY A 75 0.76 0.35 19.46
C GLY A 75 1.65 0.13 18.24
N TRP A 76 1.09 -0.41 17.16
CA TRP A 76 1.77 -0.52 15.85
C TRP A 76 0.77 -0.65 14.70
N VAL A 77 1.23 -0.28 13.51
CA VAL A 77 0.49 -0.36 12.24
C VAL A 77 1.29 -1.16 11.22
N GLY A 78 0.63 -2.08 10.54
CA GLY A 78 1.17 -2.88 9.43
C GLY A 78 0.54 -2.51 8.10
N TRP A 79 1.33 -2.60 7.03
CA TRP A 79 0.91 -2.47 5.63
C TRP A 79 1.46 -3.65 4.83
N ALA A 80 0.65 -4.20 3.91
CA ALA A 80 1.04 -5.30 3.03
C ALA A 80 0.80 -4.93 1.56
N TRP A 81 1.88 -4.93 0.79
CA TRP A 81 1.87 -4.48 -0.60
C TRP A 81 1.13 -5.41 -1.57
N GLY A 82 0.99 -6.70 -1.25
CA GLY A 82 0.25 -7.65 -2.08
C GLY A 82 -1.17 -7.95 -1.61
N GLY A 83 -1.66 -7.26 -0.58
CA GLY A 83 -3.01 -7.46 -0.08
C GLY A 83 -3.16 -8.65 0.88
N GLN A 84 -2.08 -9.29 1.30
CA GLN A 84 -2.11 -10.38 2.29
C GLN A 84 -0.85 -10.40 3.16
N MET A 85 -0.90 -11.12 4.29
CA MET A 85 0.24 -11.18 5.22
C MET A 85 1.43 -11.96 4.65
N THR A 86 1.16 -13.07 3.97
CA THR A 86 2.20 -14.04 3.60
C THR A 86 2.73 -13.78 2.20
N TYR A 87 4.04 -13.93 2.03
CA TYR A 87 4.76 -13.80 0.75
C TYR A 87 4.68 -12.42 0.10
N ASP A 88 4.32 -11.40 0.88
CA ASP A 88 4.27 -10.00 0.44
C ASP A 88 5.29 -9.15 1.21
N PRO A 89 5.84 -8.09 0.60
CA PRO A 89 6.53 -7.04 1.33
C PRO A 89 5.59 -6.41 2.36
N LEU A 90 6.05 -6.35 3.61
CA LEU A 90 5.33 -5.74 4.71
C LEU A 90 6.10 -4.53 5.24
N ALA A 91 5.39 -3.47 5.59
CA ALA A 91 5.91 -2.40 6.44
C ALA A 91 5.22 -2.48 7.80
N VAL A 92 5.99 -2.39 8.88
CA VAL A 92 5.46 -2.28 10.24
C VAL A 92 6.02 -1.00 10.86
N ALA A 93 5.16 -0.10 11.32
CA ALA A 93 5.55 1.19 11.85
C ALA A 93 4.84 1.52 13.17
N TRP A 94 5.52 2.26 14.03
CA TRP A 94 5.02 2.68 15.33
C TRP A 94 5.74 3.95 15.81
N ALA A 95 5.12 4.66 16.75
CA ALA A 95 5.76 5.78 17.41
C ALA A 95 6.78 5.31 18.46
N ASP A 96 7.95 5.95 18.48
CA ASP A 96 8.90 5.89 19.59
C ASP A 96 9.09 7.30 20.14
N SER A 97 8.30 7.63 21.16
CA SER A 97 8.24 8.96 21.75
C SER A 97 7.92 10.05 20.71
N ALA A 98 8.89 10.88 20.31
CA ALA A 98 8.73 11.93 19.30
C ALA A 98 9.20 11.49 17.90
N ASN A 99 9.71 10.26 17.77
CA ASN A 99 10.17 9.67 16.52
C ASN A 99 9.17 8.63 16.02
N VAL A 100 9.36 8.19 14.77
CA VAL A 100 8.64 7.06 14.20
C VAL A 100 9.65 6.02 13.76
N VAL A 101 9.41 4.77 14.12
CA VAL A 101 10.19 3.62 13.67
C VAL A 101 9.40 2.89 12.60
N LEU A 102 10.09 2.47 11.55
CA LEU A 102 9.53 1.67 10.47
C LEU A 102 10.47 0.50 10.20
N SER A 103 9.88 -0.68 10.08
CA SER A 103 10.54 -1.95 9.88
C SER A 103 10.01 -2.65 8.63
N SER A 104 10.92 -3.20 7.82
CA SER A 104 10.57 -3.97 6.64
C SER A 104 10.51 -5.45 6.98
N ARG A 105 9.39 -6.11 6.70
CA ARG A 105 9.13 -7.49 7.11
C ARG A 105 8.59 -8.35 5.97
N ILE A 106 8.64 -9.66 6.16
CA ILE A 106 8.02 -10.67 5.31
C ILE A 106 7.61 -11.87 6.16
N ALA A 107 6.45 -12.46 5.86
CA ALA A 107 5.98 -13.66 6.51
C ALA A 107 5.85 -14.81 5.51
N PHE A 108 6.33 -16.00 5.87
CA PHE A 108 6.18 -17.21 5.06
C PHE A 108 5.07 -18.14 5.60
N GLY A 109 4.28 -17.62 6.55
CA GLY A 109 3.17 -18.29 7.22
C GLY A 109 2.58 -17.38 8.30
N TYR A 110 1.55 -17.84 9.01
CA TYR A 110 0.87 -17.06 10.06
C TYR A 110 1.63 -17.10 11.39
N PHE A 111 2.83 -16.52 11.39
CA PHE A 111 3.68 -16.30 12.56
C PHE A 111 4.37 -14.94 12.44
N SER A 112 5.11 -14.53 13.47
CA SER A 112 5.80 -13.24 13.49
C SER A 112 6.62 -13.04 12.21
N PRO A 113 6.34 -11.98 11.42
CA PRO A 113 7.12 -11.68 10.22
C PRO A 113 8.60 -11.49 10.56
N ALA A 114 9.49 -12.07 9.75
CA ALA A 114 10.93 -11.84 9.84
C ALA A 114 11.31 -10.59 9.05
N ASP A 115 12.56 -10.13 9.18
CA ASP A 115 13.05 -9.01 8.39
C ASP A 115 13.09 -9.32 6.90
N ASN A 116 12.76 -8.33 6.08
CA ASN A 116 12.77 -8.44 4.63
C ASN A 116 13.88 -7.57 4.03
N PRO A 117 14.99 -8.18 3.55
CA PRO A 117 16.07 -7.44 2.91
C PRO A 117 15.76 -7.01 1.48
N ASP A 118 14.76 -7.62 0.83
CA ASP A 118 14.47 -7.41 -0.59
C ASP A 118 13.52 -6.22 -0.83
N ALA A 119 12.76 -5.82 0.19
CA ALA A 119 11.98 -4.59 0.20
C ALA A 119 12.58 -3.62 1.21
N VAL A 120 13.11 -2.49 0.75
CA VAL A 120 13.83 -1.53 1.59
C VAL A 120 13.02 -0.25 1.72
N HIS A 121 12.57 0.02 2.94
CA HIS A 121 11.91 1.26 3.28
C HIS A 121 12.92 2.28 3.82
N THR A 122 13.11 3.38 3.09
CA THR A 122 13.93 4.52 3.51
C THR A 122 13.01 5.62 4.01
N VAL A 123 13.00 5.85 5.32
CA VAL A 123 12.23 6.95 5.92
C VAL A 123 12.83 8.27 5.44
N VAL A 124 11.97 9.16 4.94
CA VAL A 124 12.35 10.53 4.56
C VAL A 124 11.97 11.48 5.68
N THR A 125 12.76 12.55 5.87
CA THR A 125 12.50 13.49 6.96
C THR A 125 11.29 14.37 6.70
N THR A 126 11.10 14.78 5.44
CA THR A 126 9.93 15.56 5.02
C THR A 126 8.69 14.68 5.08
N GLY A 127 7.64 15.13 5.76
CA GLY A 127 6.44 14.32 5.95
C GLY A 127 6.57 13.24 7.02
N THR A 128 7.59 13.29 7.89
CA THR A 128 7.73 12.36 9.03
C THR A 128 7.85 13.14 10.33
N HIS A 129 6.87 12.97 11.22
CA HIS A 129 6.82 13.67 12.50
C HIS A 129 5.82 13.00 13.46
N ALA A 130 5.99 13.22 14.77
CA ALA A 130 5.01 12.82 15.78
C ALA A 130 4.60 14.02 16.65
N ASN A 131 3.34 14.04 17.06
CA ASN A 131 2.77 14.99 18.02
C ASN A 131 1.94 14.24 19.08
N GLU A 132 1.26 14.97 19.96
CA GLU A 132 0.51 14.39 21.07
C GLU A 132 -0.62 13.44 20.65
N THR A 133 -1.17 13.62 19.45
CA THR A 133 -2.37 12.90 18.99
C THR A 133 -2.09 11.92 17.86
N HIS A 134 -1.11 12.21 17.00
CA HIS A 134 -0.80 11.41 15.82
C HIS A 134 0.69 11.37 15.55
N TRP A 135 1.10 10.30 14.91
CA TRP A 135 2.39 10.19 14.22
C TRP A 135 2.17 10.01 12.72
N GLN A 136 3.12 10.49 11.94
CA GLN A 136 3.20 10.32 10.51
C GLN A 136 4.59 9.84 10.13
N VAL A 137 4.66 8.83 9.27
CA VAL A 137 5.90 8.44 8.59
C VAL A 137 5.67 8.48 7.09
N THR A 138 6.64 9.02 6.38
CA THR A 138 6.76 8.93 4.93
C THR A 138 8.03 8.17 4.61
N ALA A 139 7.92 7.13 3.79
CA ALA A 139 9.06 6.31 3.42
C ALA A 139 9.00 5.92 1.93
N LYS A 140 10.13 6.07 1.26
CA LYS A 140 10.35 5.46 -0.05
C LYS A 140 10.52 3.96 0.14
N CYS A 141 9.79 3.12 -0.60
CA CYS A 141 10.07 1.70 -0.70
C CYS A 141 10.66 1.33 -2.05
N THR A 142 11.90 0.84 -2.03
CA THR A 142 12.55 0.13 -3.15
C THR A 142 12.30 -1.36 -3.01
N GLY A 143 11.86 -2.03 -4.08
CA GLY A 143 11.51 -3.46 -4.06
C GLY A 143 10.07 -3.79 -3.63
N CYS A 144 9.23 -2.77 -3.41
CA CYS A 144 7.80 -2.97 -3.11
C CYS A 144 6.88 -3.00 -4.33
N SER A 145 7.36 -2.65 -5.54
CA SER A 145 6.54 -2.72 -6.75
C SER A 145 6.49 -4.12 -7.37
N ARG A 146 7.46 -4.98 -7.05
CA ARG A 146 7.57 -6.35 -7.53
C ARG A 146 8.38 -7.20 -6.56
N TRP A 147 7.87 -8.38 -6.23
CA TRP A 147 8.49 -9.33 -5.29
C TRP A 147 8.26 -10.78 -5.73
N GLY A 148 8.91 -11.72 -5.04
CA GLY A 148 8.97 -13.12 -5.43
C GLY A 148 10.26 -13.45 -6.19
N ASP A 149 10.33 -14.66 -6.72
CA ASP A 149 11.52 -15.18 -7.40
C ASP A 149 11.16 -16.13 -8.55
N GLU A 150 12.18 -16.62 -9.27
CA GLU A 150 12.00 -17.59 -10.36
C GLU A 150 11.34 -18.91 -9.93
N SER A 151 11.39 -19.26 -8.64
CA SER A 151 10.83 -20.51 -8.11
C SER A 151 9.36 -20.40 -7.74
N SER A 152 8.95 -19.24 -7.22
CA SER A 152 7.62 -18.93 -6.72
C SER A 152 6.78 -18.11 -7.70
N GLY A 153 7.43 -17.51 -8.69
CA GLY A 153 6.84 -16.52 -9.58
C GLY A 153 6.97 -15.11 -9.01
N TYR A 154 6.90 -14.12 -9.89
CA TYR A 154 6.88 -12.72 -9.49
C TYR A 154 5.45 -12.22 -9.36
N THR A 155 5.20 -11.46 -8.29
CA THR A 155 4.01 -10.62 -8.14
C THR A 155 4.44 -9.17 -8.30
N GLU A 156 3.63 -8.38 -8.98
CA GLU A 156 3.91 -6.98 -9.29
C GLU A 156 2.66 -6.12 -9.10
N LEU A 157 2.87 -4.85 -8.73
CA LEU A 157 1.82 -3.86 -8.74
C LEU A 157 1.47 -3.52 -10.19
N ASP A 158 0.17 -3.40 -10.46
CA ASP A 158 -0.33 -2.88 -11.74
C ASP A 158 -0.95 -1.48 -11.54
N PRO A 159 -0.18 -0.41 -11.79
CA PRO A 159 -0.67 0.98 -11.73
C PRO A 159 -1.81 1.33 -12.68
N SER A 160 -2.16 0.44 -13.62
CA SER A 160 -3.26 0.64 -14.56
C SER A 160 -4.57 -0.03 -14.13
N ALA A 161 -4.52 -0.87 -13.08
CA ALA A 161 -5.65 -1.56 -12.51
C ALA A 161 -5.90 -1.13 -11.06
N GLN A 162 -7.09 -1.44 -10.56
CA GLN A 162 -7.33 -1.36 -9.13
C GLN A 162 -6.54 -2.44 -8.40
N THR A 163 -5.91 -2.07 -7.30
CA THR A 163 -5.10 -2.95 -6.47
C THR A 163 -5.72 -3.06 -5.09
N THR A 164 -5.92 -4.28 -4.60
CA THR A 164 -6.31 -4.50 -3.20
C THR A 164 -5.04 -4.58 -2.36
N PHE A 165 -4.88 -3.64 -1.43
CA PHE A 165 -3.85 -3.72 -0.39
C PHE A 165 -4.42 -4.28 0.89
N ALA A 166 -3.56 -4.55 1.88
CA ALA A 166 -4.00 -4.87 3.21
C ALA A 166 -3.25 -4.05 4.26
N PHE A 167 -3.91 -3.82 5.37
CA PHE A 167 -3.31 -3.23 6.55
C PHE A 167 -3.70 -4.02 7.80
N ALA A 168 -2.94 -3.83 8.86
CA ALA A 168 -3.22 -4.36 10.18
C ALA A 168 -2.85 -3.32 11.24
N TYR A 169 -3.40 -3.44 12.44
CA TYR A 169 -2.94 -2.65 13.59
C TYR A 169 -3.16 -3.41 14.90
N SER A 170 -2.39 -3.03 15.92
CA SER A 170 -2.67 -3.43 17.30
C SER A 170 -2.63 -2.23 18.22
N ASP A 171 -3.51 -2.23 19.22
CA ASP A 171 -3.44 -1.30 20.34
C ASP A 171 -2.35 -1.74 21.35
N THR A 172 -1.82 -2.97 21.23
CA THR A 172 -0.68 -3.45 22.05
C THR A 172 0.64 -2.96 21.46
N PRO A 173 1.47 -2.23 22.22
CA PRO A 173 2.79 -1.77 21.75
C PRO A 173 3.73 -2.92 21.38
N VAL A 174 4.73 -2.63 20.56
CA VAL A 174 5.86 -3.53 20.33
C VAL A 174 6.70 -3.68 21.62
N ASP A 175 7.48 -4.76 21.72
CA ASP A 175 8.24 -5.08 22.94
C ASP A 175 9.37 -4.07 23.22
N THR A 176 10.04 -3.57 22.18
CA THR A 176 11.16 -2.60 22.26
C THR A 176 10.99 -1.49 21.23
N PRO A 177 10.29 -0.39 21.55
CA PRO A 177 9.93 0.64 20.57
C PRO A 177 11.09 1.30 19.82
N SER A 178 12.28 1.40 20.41
CA SER A 178 13.45 1.99 19.73
C SER A 178 14.16 1.04 18.77
N ASP A 179 13.75 -0.23 18.71
CA ASP A 179 14.40 -1.27 17.91
C ASP A 179 13.54 -1.65 16.70
N PRO A 180 13.94 -1.34 15.45
CA PRO A 180 13.19 -1.73 14.26
C PRO A 180 13.03 -3.25 14.11
N GLU A 181 13.88 -4.06 14.75
CA GLU A 181 13.77 -5.52 14.75
C GLU A 181 12.88 -6.06 15.88
N SER A 182 12.33 -5.19 16.74
CA SER A 182 11.48 -5.55 17.88
C SER A 182 10.43 -6.62 17.55
N THR A 183 10.22 -7.53 18.49
CA THR A 183 9.06 -8.43 18.48
C THR A 183 7.78 -7.68 18.83
N PHE A 184 6.64 -8.23 18.41
CA PHE A 184 5.31 -7.68 18.65
C PHE A 184 4.26 -8.79 18.59
N ALA A 185 3.11 -8.55 19.23
CA ALA A 185 1.98 -9.48 19.23
C ALA A 185 1.21 -9.44 17.90
N ILE A 186 0.26 -10.38 17.74
CA ILE A 186 -0.67 -10.39 16.60
C ILE A 186 -1.54 -9.11 16.59
N HIS A 187 -1.93 -8.65 15.40
CA HIS A 187 -2.83 -7.50 15.25
C HIS A 187 -4.22 -7.76 15.85
N ASP A 188 -4.85 -6.71 16.34
CA ASP A 188 -6.23 -6.73 16.83
C ASP A 188 -7.25 -6.67 15.69
N SER A 189 -6.86 -6.05 14.56
CA SER A 189 -7.72 -5.89 13.39
C SER A 189 -6.90 -5.75 12.10
N LEU A 190 -7.58 -5.97 10.98
CA LEU A 190 -7.04 -5.85 9.62
C LEU A 190 -8.10 -5.35 8.64
N GLY A 191 -7.68 -4.94 7.45
CA GLY A 191 -8.59 -4.55 6.37
C GLY A 191 -7.94 -4.68 5.00
N HIS A 192 -8.77 -4.67 3.95
CA HIS A 192 -8.36 -4.90 2.56
C HIS A 192 -8.91 -3.83 1.60
N PRO A 193 -8.46 -2.56 1.72
CA PRO A 193 -8.98 -1.48 0.89
C PRO A 193 -8.57 -1.64 -0.58
N VAL A 194 -9.48 -1.29 -1.48
CA VAL A 194 -9.25 -1.24 -2.92
C VAL A 194 -8.73 0.15 -3.30
N TYR A 195 -7.57 0.20 -3.95
CA TYR A 195 -6.93 1.42 -4.40
C TYR A 195 -7.01 1.60 -5.91
N ASP A 196 -7.25 2.84 -6.33
CA ASP A 196 -6.91 3.30 -7.68
C ASP A 196 -5.58 4.05 -7.62
N LEU A 197 -4.49 3.38 -8.02
CA LEU A 197 -3.16 3.98 -8.00
C LEU A 197 -2.96 5.08 -9.04
N SER A 198 -3.85 5.18 -10.05
CA SER A 198 -3.73 6.18 -11.10
C SER A 198 -3.85 7.61 -10.56
N VAL A 199 -4.56 7.80 -9.44
CA VAL A 199 -4.72 9.11 -8.79
C VAL A 199 -3.51 9.50 -7.92
N GLY A 200 -2.62 8.55 -7.62
CA GLY A 200 -1.38 8.76 -6.84
C GLY A 200 -0.12 8.83 -7.71
N LYS A 201 -0.26 9.09 -9.01
CA LYS A 201 0.86 9.22 -9.95
C LYS A 201 1.51 10.60 -9.87
N ASN A 202 2.83 10.62 -9.93
CA ASN A 202 3.62 11.84 -9.84
C ASN A 202 4.60 11.96 -11.01
N ALA A 203 4.56 13.09 -11.70
CA ALA A 203 5.63 13.50 -12.60
C ALA A 203 6.89 13.83 -11.80
N ASP A 204 8.07 13.62 -12.39
CA ASP A 204 9.37 13.87 -11.75
C ASP A 204 9.55 13.16 -10.38
N PHE A 205 8.84 12.04 -10.17
CA PHE A 205 8.78 11.31 -8.90
C PHE A 205 10.16 11.04 -8.30
N ALA A 206 11.12 10.57 -9.09
CA ALA A 206 12.47 10.31 -8.60
C ALA A 206 13.13 11.57 -8.02
N THR A 207 13.01 12.71 -8.72
CA THR A 207 13.54 13.99 -8.25
C THR A 207 12.84 14.50 -7.00
N ILE A 208 11.52 14.36 -6.91
CA ILE A 208 10.76 14.73 -5.70
C ILE A 208 11.27 13.89 -4.53
N VAL A 209 11.26 12.56 -4.68
CA VAL A 209 11.58 11.62 -3.60
C VAL A 209 13.04 11.73 -3.14
N GLU A 210 13.99 11.94 -4.06
CA GLU A 210 15.40 12.18 -3.70
C GLU A 210 15.61 13.52 -2.97
N GLY A 211 14.67 14.45 -3.08
CA GLY A 211 14.70 15.75 -2.43
C GLY A 211 14.04 15.80 -1.04
N LEU A 212 13.42 14.71 -0.56
CA LEU A 212 12.69 14.64 0.72
C LEU A 212 13.55 14.34 1.95
#